data_AF-A0A821UNH8-F1
#
_entry.id   AF-A0A821UNH8-F1
#
_cell.length_a   1.000
_cell.length_b   1.000
_cell.length_c   1.000
_cell.angle_alpha   90.00
_cell.angle_beta   90.00
_cell.angle_gamma   90.00
#
_symmetry.space_group_name_H-M   'P 1'
#
loop_
_entity.id
_entity.type
_entity.pdbx_description
1 polymer ?
#
loop_
_entity_poly.entity_id
_entity_poly.type
_entity_poly.pdbx_seq_one_letter_code
_entity_poly.pdbx_strand_id
1 'polypeptide(L)'
;MASFEPVVVLFGSSKSISTINLRLPVSFIFAIDETSLEELITVDPPLSTTILQRYFIILLESISSNVHERLQTNHRVQAIYSRDIFTGASSHSKLSRIINKQLQQFTLDLTADIVHFFTIEGEKQAKLERLNLARVYYRQARLLKEWAMSFAKVC
;
A
#
# COMPACT_ATOMS: atom_id res chain seq x y z
N MET A 1 2.47 -10.73 -21.58
CA MET A 1 3.48 -10.58 -20.50
C MET A 1 2.91 -9.63 -19.48
N ALA A 2 3.10 -9.92 -18.18
CA ALA A 2 2.38 -9.20 -17.14
C ALA A 2 3.10 -7.93 -16.66
N SER A 3 2.35 -6.83 -16.48
CA SER A 3 2.77 -5.67 -15.70
C SER A 3 2.39 -5.86 -14.23
N PHE A 4 3.03 -5.13 -13.31
CA PHE A 4 2.68 -5.13 -11.90
C PHE A 4 1.92 -3.86 -11.52
N GLU A 5 0.90 -4.02 -10.68
CA GLU A 5 0.11 -2.92 -10.15
C GLU A 5 0.17 -2.93 -8.61
N PRO A 6 0.59 -1.84 -7.95
CA PRO A 6 0.52 -1.74 -6.50
C PRO A 6 -0.92 -1.59 -6.05
N VAL A 7 -1.32 -2.38 -5.06
CA VAL A 7 -2.65 -2.35 -4.46
C VAL A 7 -2.49 -2.19 -2.95
N VAL A 8 -3.13 -1.18 -2.38
CA VAL A 8 -3.15 -0.96 -0.94
C VAL A 8 -4.32 -1.72 -0.33
N VAL A 9 -4.03 -2.62 0.61
CA VAL A 9 -5.05 -3.38 1.35
C VAL A 9 -5.21 -2.78 2.74
N LEU A 10 -6.42 -2.34 3.06
CA LEU A 10 -6.80 -1.86 4.38
C LEU A 10 -7.48 -2.98 5.15
N PHE A 11 -6.78 -3.53 6.14
CA PHE A 11 -7.30 -4.60 7.00
C PHE A 11 -7.85 -4.03 8.32
N GLY A 12 -9.10 -4.35 8.63
CA GLY A 12 -9.70 -4.11 9.94
C GLY A 12 -11.22 -3.98 9.88
N SER A 13 -11.87 -3.87 11.03
CA SER A 13 -13.32 -3.68 11.09
C SER A 13 -13.77 -2.41 10.35
N SER A 14 -15.04 -2.38 9.91
CA SER A 14 -15.65 -1.19 9.30
C SER A 14 -15.50 0.06 10.16
N LYS A 15 -15.52 -0.11 11.50
CA LYS A 15 -15.28 0.97 12.45
C LYS A 15 -13.85 1.49 12.36
N SER A 16 -12.85 0.61 12.34
CA SER A 16 -11.44 1.02 12.18
C SER A 16 -11.18 1.68 10.82
N ILE A 17 -11.72 1.11 9.75
CA ILE A 17 -11.57 1.65 8.39
C ILE A 17 -12.16 3.06 8.27
N SER A 18 -13.37 3.28 8.80
CA SER A 18 -14.02 4.60 8.75
C SER A 18 -13.26 5.71 9.49
N THR A 19 -12.34 5.36 10.40
CA THR A 19 -11.50 6.34 11.10
C THR A 19 -10.28 6.79 10.30
N ILE A 20 -10.02 6.18 9.15
CA ILE A 20 -8.82 6.43 8.35
C ILE A 20 -9.18 7.09 7.03
N ASN A 21 -8.57 8.24 6.79
CA ASN A 21 -8.68 9.00 5.55
C ASN A 21 -7.34 8.97 4.82
N LEU A 22 -7.03 7.82 4.22
CA LEU A 22 -5.88 7.69 3.32
C LEU A 22 -6.29 8.20 1.94
N ARG A 23 -5.58 9.22 1.47
CA ARG A 23 -5.71 9.72 0.10
C ARG A 23 -4.46 9.30 -0.64
N LEU A 24 -4.57 8.37 -1.58
CA LEU A 24 -3.48 8.02 -2.50
C LEU A 24 -4.06 7.84 -3.90
N PRO A 25 -3.32 8.19 -4.96
CA PRO A 25 -3.76 7.97 -6.33
C PRO A 25 -3.41 6.52 -6.79
N VAL A 26 -3.69 5.53 -5.94
CA VAL A 26 -3.50 4.10 -6.21
C VAL A 26 -4.74 3.31 -5.80
N SER A 27 -4.85 2.08 -6.30
CA SER A 27 -5.98 1.19 -6.03
C SER A 27 -6.04 0.79 -4.55
N PHE A 28 -7.23 0.87 -3.96
CA PHE A 28 -7.50 0.44 -2.58
C PHE A 28 -8.47 -0.74 -2.56
N ILE A 29 -8.19 -1.70 -1.68
CA ILE A 29 -9.09 -2.81 -1.37
C ILE A 29 -9.23 -2.91 0.16
N PHE A 30 -10.39 -3.34 0.61
CA PHE A 30 -10.69 -3.52 2.03
C PHE A 30 -10.80 -5.01 2.36
N ALA A 31 -10.21 -5.41 3.49
CA ALA A 31 -10.36 -6.73 4.08
C ALA A 31 -10.91 -6.56 5.52
N ILE A 32 -12.06 -7.15 5.78
CA ILE A 32 -12.79 -6.96 7.06
C ILE A 32 -12.50 -8.06 8.08
N ASP A 33 -11.92 -9.17 7.64
CA ASP A 33 -11.51 -10.32 8.44
C ASP A 33 -10.28 -11.01 7.84
N GLU A 34 -9.66 -11.92 8.59
CA GLU A 34 -8.43 -12.60 8.16
C GLU A 34 -8.67 -13.47 6.93
N THR A 35 -9.84 -14.11 6.83
CA THR A 35 -10.20 -14.97 5.68
C THR A 35 -10.23 -14.17 4.39
N SER A 36 -10.93 -13.04 4.36
CA SER A 36 -11.00 -12.14 3.20
C SER A 36 -9.63 -11.54 2.85
N LEU A 37 -8.80 -11.24 3.86
CA LEU A 37 -7.42 -10.79 3.64
C LEU A 37 -6.60 -11.88 2.94
N GLU A 38 -6.66 -13.12 3.42
CA GLU A 38 -5.94 -14.24 2.83
C GLU A 38 -6.45 -14.56 1.42
N GLU A 39 -7.76 -14.62 1.20
CA GLU A 39 -8.35 -14.88 -0.12
C GLU A 39 -7.92 -13.85 -1.17
N LEU A 40 -7.92 -12.55 -0.82
CA LEU A 40 -7.49 -11.49 -1.71
C LEU A 40 -6.03 -11.65 -2.18
N ILE A 41 -5.17 -12.17 -1.32
CA ILE A 41 -3.72 -12.18 -1.53
C ILE A 41 -3.24 -13.53 -2.08
N THR A 42 -3.89 -14.63 -1.67
CA THR A 42 -3.45 -16.00 -1.98
C THR A 42 -4.12 -16.59 -3.21
N VAL A 43 -5.30 -16.09 -3.62
CA VAL A 43 -5.95 -16.59 -4.83
C VAL A 43 -5.15 -16.12 -6.05
N ASP A 44 -4.54 -17.07 -6.74
CA ASP A 44 -3.77 -16.79 -7.94
C ASP A 44 -4.67 -16.20 -9.02
N PRO A 45 -4.23 -15.12 -9.69
CA PRO A 45 -4.97 -14.59 -10.81
C PRO A 45 -5.01 -15.62 -11.95
N PRO A 46 -6.07 -15.62 -12.78
CA PRO A 46 -6.12 -16.46 -13.97
C PRO A 46 -4.85 -16.33 -14.83
N LEU A 47 -4.44 -17.41 -15.50
CA LEU A 47 -3.26 -17.40 -16.39
C LEU A 47 -3.38 -16.39 -17.55
N SER A 48 -4.60 -15.96 -17.87
CA SER A 48 -4.88 -14.91 -18.88
C SER A 48 -4.59 -13.49 -18.38
N THR A 49 -4.33 -13.30 -17.10
CA THR A 49 -4.16 -11.98 -16.50
C THR A 49 -2.81 -11.36 -16.90
N THR A 50 -2.88 -10.19 -17.54
CA THR A 50 -1.72 -9.41 -17.97
C THR A 50 -1.29 -8.36 -16.94
N ILE A 51 -1.97 -8.26 -15.80
CA ILE A 51 -1.64 -7.33 -14.72
C ILE A 51 -1.63 -8.10 -13.39
N LEU A 52 -0.44 -8.26 -12.82
CA LEU A 52 -0.24 -8.93 -11.54
C LEU A 52 -0.25 -7.90 -10.40
N GLN A 53 -1.06 -8.14 -9.38
CA GLN A 53 -1.15 -7.24 -8.24
C GLN A 53 0.01 -7.48 -7.25
N ARG A 54 0.51 -6.38 -6.68
CA ARG A 54 1.52 -6.33 -5.62
C ARG A 54 0.96 -5.57 -4.43
N TYR A 55 0.87 -6.23 -3.28
CA TYR A 55 0.08 -5.74 -2.16
C TYR A 55 0.94 -5.00 -1.13
N PHE A 56 0.44 -3.85 -0.70
CA PHE A 56 0.91 -3.09 0.45
C PHE A 56 -0.19 -3.14 1.51
N ILE A 57 0.04 -3.89 2.59
CA ILE A 57 -0.99 -4.22 3.58
C ILE A 57 -0.88 -3.28 4.76
N ILE A 58 -1.99 -2.68 5.16
CA ILE A 58 -2.09 -1.80 6.33
C ILE A 58 -3.03 -2.48 7.33
N LEU A 59 -2.46 -2.94 8.43
CA LEU A 59 -3.14 -3.62 9.51
C LEU A 59 -3.65 -2.59 10.52
N LEU A 60 -4.95 -2.36 10.54
CA LEU A 60 -5.61 -1.45 11.50
C LEU A 60 -5.95 -2.12 12.82
N GLU A 61 -5.92 -3.43 12.80
CA GLU A 61 -6.19 -4.35 13.90
C GLU A 61 -5.14 -5.47 13.83
N SER A 62 -4.86 -6.08 14.98
CA SER A 62 -3.94 -7.22 15.05
C SER A 62 -4.49 -8.41 14.27
N ILE A 63 -3.62 -9.09 13.54
CA ILE A 63 -3.91 -10.40 12.95
C ILE A 63 -3.22 -11.51 13.73
N SER A 64 -3.69 -12.74 13.56
CA SER A 64 -3.04 -13.93 14.11
C SER A 64 -1.61 -14.08 13.58
N SER A 65 -0.69 -14.53 14.44
CA SER A 65 0.72 -14.69 14.08
C SER A 65 0.91 -15.59 12.85
N ASN A 66 0.09 -16.63 12.74
CA ASN A 66 0.11 -17.54 11.60
C ASN A 66 -0.28 -16.84 10.28
N VAL A 67 -1.32 -15.99 10.28
CA VAL A 67 -1.66 -15.19 9.09
C VAL A 67 -0.54 -14.20 8.77
N HIS A 68 0.02 -13.53 9.78
CA HIS A 68 1.11 -12.57 9.58
C HIS A 68 2.33 -13.22 8.92
N GLU A 69 2.79 -14.38 9.41
CA GLU A 69 3.92 -15.12 8.84
C GLU A 69 3.66 -15.57 7.39
N ARG A 70 2.43 -16.04 7.10
CA ARG A 70 2.02 -16.42 5.75
C ARG A 70 2.00 -15.22 4.80
N LEU A 71 1.56 -14.05 5.26
CA LEU A 71 1.59 -12.82 4.46
C LEU A 71 3.02 -12.33 4.22
N GLN A 72 3.91 -12.41 5.22
CA GLN A 72 5.31 -11.99 5.08
C GLN A 72 6.10 -12.85 4.09
N THR A 73 5.78 -14.14 4.00
CA THR A 73 6.44 -15.07 3.08
C THR A 73 5.82 -15.05 1.67
N ASN A 74 4.68 -14.37 1.49
CA ASN A 74 4.01 -14.28 0.20
C ASN A 74 4.69 -13.27 -0.73
N HIS A 75 5.21 -13.76 -1.86
CA HIS A 75 5.91 -12.95 -2.87
C HIS A 75 5.08 -11.83 -3.52
N ARG A 76 3.74 -11.86 -3.39
CA ARG A 76 2.85 -10.80 -3.87
C ARG A 76 2.77 -9.63 -2.88
N VAL A 77 3.10 -9.86 -1.62
CA VAL A 77 3.13 -8.82 -0.57
C VAL A 77 4.48 -8.11 -0.62
N GLN A 78 4.47 -6.79 -0.75
CA GLN A 78 5.67 -5.96 -0.79
C GLN A 78 6.00 -5.38 0.58
N ALA A 79 4.98 -4.99 1.33
CA ALA A 79 5.14 -4.41 2.66
C ALA A 79 3.89 -4.64 3.52
N ILE A 80 4.10 -4.71 4.83
CA ILE A 80 3.05 -4.80 5.85
C ILE A 80 3.32 -3.69 6.87
N TYR A 81 2.31 -2.86 7.13
CA TYR A 81 2.35 -1.75 8.07
C TYR A 81 1.35 -2.02 9.19
N SER A 82 1.75 -1.89 10.46
CA SER A 82 0.84 -2.05 11.61
C SER A 82 0.43 -0.72 12.22
N ARG A 83 -0.83 -0.63 12.64
CA ARG A 83 -1.39 0.55 13.32
C ARG A 83 -0.82 0.77 14.73
N ASP A 84 -0.18 -0.23 15.34
CA ASP A 84 0.46 -0.07 16.65
C ASP A 84 1.56 1.02 16.64
N ILE A 85 2.01 1.43 15.46
CA ILE A 85 2.91 2.57 15.24
C ILE A 85 2.21 3.93 15.53
N PHE A 86 0.87 4.01 15.47
CA PHE A 86 0.09 5.25 15.59
C PHE A 86 -0.53 5.53 16.96
N THR A 87 -0.65 4.54 17.86
CA THR A 87 -1.52 4.63 19.06
C THR A 87 -0.80 5.05 20.35
N GLY A 88 0.47 5.47 20.29
CA GLY A 88 1.26 5.86 21.46
C GLY A 88 0.88 7.18 22.17
N ALA A 89 -0.22 7.86 21.84
CA ALA A 89 -0.59 9.13 22.47
C ALA A 89 -2.06 9.16 22.90
N SER A 90 -2.31 9.41 24.18
CA SER A 90 -3.61 9.54 24.84
C SER A 90 -4.02 11.02 25.03
N SER A 91 -5.32 11.30 25.20
CA SER A 91 -6.00 12.62 25.41
C SER A 91 -6.65 13.39 24.21
N HIS A 92 -7.99 13.36 24.19
CA HIS A 92 -8.93 13.44 23.06
C HIS A 92 -9.14 14.77 22.29
N SER A 93 -8.38 15.85 22.49
CA SER A 93 -8.59 17.09 21.69
C SER A 93 -7.34 17.65 21.00
N LYS A 94 -6.14 17.37 21.51
CA LYS A 94 -4.86 17.56 20.79
C LYS A 94 -4.47 16.36 19.91
N LEU A 95 -5.08 15.21 20.19
CA LEU A 95 -4.89 13.94 19.49
C LEU A 95 -5.32 13.98 18.02
N SER A 96 -6.40 14.68 17.66
CA SER A 96 -6.87 14.72 16.27
C SER A 96 -5.84 15.38 15.34
N ARG A 97 -5.15 16.43 15.78
CA ARG A 97 -4.09 17.09 15.01
C ARG A 97 -2.81 16.26 14.94
N ILE A 98 -2.49 15.51 16.00
CA ILE A 98 -1.33 14.60 16.04
C ILE A 98 -1.58 13.36 15.18
N ILE A 99 -2.77 12.75 15.28
CA ILE A 99 -3.23 11.66 14.41
C ILE A 99 -3.22 12.11 12.95
N ASN A 100 -3.72 13.32 12.65
CA ASN A 100 -3.70 13.82 11.28
C ASN A 100 -2.26 14.00 10.76
N LYS A 101 -1.34 14.52 11.57
CA LYS A 101 0.08 14.64 11.18
C LYS A 101 0.77 13.28 11.02
N GLN A 102 0.50 12.33 11.90
CA GLN A 102 1.06 10.98 11.82
C GLN A 102 0.48 10.21 10.62
N LEU A 103 -0.81 10.35 10.35
CA LEU A 103 -1.46 9.77 9.19
C LEU A 103 -0.96 10.42 7.90
N GLN A 104 -0.74 11.73 7.89
CA GLN A 104 -0.12 12.45 6.76
C GLN A 104 1.30 11.94 6.50
N GLN A 105 2.14 11.85 7.54
CA GLN A 105 3.50 11.33 7.41
C GLN A 105 3.48 9.89 6.89
N PHE A 106 2.61 9.04 7.44
CA PHE A 106 2.44 7.68 6.97
C PHE A 106 1.97 7.59 5.51
N THR A 107 1.05 8.49 5.11
CA THR A 107 0.62 8.59 3.70
C THR A 107 1.82 8.91 2.81
N LEU A 108 2.71 9.82 3.24
CA LEU A 108 3.94 10.16 2.51
C LEU A 108 4.94 9.00 2.48
N ASP A 109 5.13 8.31 3.60
CA ASP A 109 6.05 7.17 3.71
C ASP A 109 5.59 6.02 2.79
N LEU A 110 4.32 5.64 2.87
CA LEU A 110 3.70 4.66 1.98
C LEU A 110 3.81 5.08 0.50
N THR A 111 3.64 6.36 0.22
CA THR A 111 3.81 6.89 -1.13
C THR A 111 5.26 6.73 -1.61
N ALA A 112 6.24 7.00 -0.75
CA ALA A 112 7.65 6.84 -1.07
C ALA A 112 8.00 5.37 -1.37
N ASP A 113 7.46 4.43 -0.60
CA ASP A 113 7.65 2.99 -0.83
C ASP A 113 7.06 2.54 -2.18
N ILE A 114 5.88 3.03 -2.55
CA ILE A 114 5.26 2.72 -3.85
C ILE A 114 6.05 3.36 -5.01
N VAL A 115 6.55 4.60 -4.85
CA VAL A 115 7.45 5.23 -5.83
C VAL A 115 8.72 4.41 -6.02
N HIS A 116 9.30 3.92 -4.92
CA HIS A 116 10.49 3.08 -4.95
C HIS A 116 10.22 1.76 -5.69
N PHE A 117 9.10 1.10 -5.37
CA PHE A 117 8.64 -0.09 -6.08
C PHE A 117 8.55 0.13 -7.59
N PHE A 118 7.88 1.19 -8.04
CA PHE A 118 7.79 1.49 -9.47
C PHE A 118 9.15 1.78 -10.10
N THR A 119 10.04 2.46 -9.39
CA THR A 119 11.38 2.76 -9.90
C THR A 119 12.18 1.47 -10.13
N ILE A 120 12.17 0.55 -9.15
CA ILE A 120 12.82 -0.76 -9.25
C ILE A 120 12.23 -1.57 -10.41
N GLU A 121 10.90 -1.62 -10.54
CA GLU A 121 10.27 -2.35 -11.66
C GLU A 121 10.62 -1.71 -13.01
N GLY A 122 10.66 -0.38 -13.09
CA GLY A 122 11.15 0.35 -14.26
C GLY A 122 12.57 -0.05 -14.65
N GLU A 123 13.49 -0.11 -13.68
CA GLU A 123 14.88 -0.52 -13.91
C GLU A 123 14.99 -1.98 -14.38
N LYS A 124 14.23 -2.89 -13.76
CA LYS A 124 14.18 -4.30 -14.18
C LYS A 124 13.70 -4.43 -15.62
N GLN A 125 12.63 -3.73 -16.00
CA GLN A 125 12.13 -3.80 -17.38
C GLN A 125 13.08 -3.16 -18.38
N ALA A 126 13.80 -2.09 -18.00
CA ALA A 126 14.80 -1.47 -18.85
C ALA A 126 15.99 -2.42 -19.11
N LYS A 127 16.46 -3.13 -18.07
CA LYS A 127 17.50 -4.18 -18.19
C LYS A 127 17.06 -5.35 -19.09
N LEU A 128 15.76 -5.61 -19.17
CA LEU A 128 15.16 -6.63 -20.05
C LEU A 128 14.79 -6.07 -21.44
N GLU A 129 15.27 -4.87 -21.79
CA GLU A 129 15.01 -4.17 -23.07
C GLU A 129 13.52 -3.86 -23.34
N ARG A 130 12.67 -3.94 -22.32
CA ARG A 130 11.23 -3.64 -22.41
C ARG A 130 10.96 -2.17 -22.15
N LEU A 131 11.50 -1.31 -23.02
CA LEU A 131 11.50 0.15 -22.83
C LEU A 131 10.11 0.76 -22.68
N ASN A 132 9.10 0.23 -23.39
CA ASN A 132 7.72 0.73 -23.27
C ASN A 132 7.16 0.51 -21.86
N LEU A 133 7.41 -0.65 -21.26
CA LEU A 133 6.93 -0.96 -19.91
C LEU A 133 7.74 -0.21 -18.85
N ALA A 134 9.06 -0.08 -19.04
CA ALA A 134 9.90 0.76 -18.18
C ALA A 134 9.41 2.21 -18.12
N ARG A 135 9.05 2.79 -19.28
CA ARG A 135 8.48 4.15 -19.36
C ARG A 135 7.17 4.29 -18.58
N VAL A 136 6.30 3.27 -18.61
CA VAL A 136 5.04 3.27 -17.84
C VAL A 136 5.34 3.37 -16.34
N TYR A 137 6.24 2.53 -15.82
CA TYR A 137 6.59 2.54 -14.40
C TYR A 137 7.25 3.84 -13.96
N TYR A 138 8.22 4.37 -14.71
CA TYR A 138 8.83 5.66 -14.38
C TYR A 138 7.83 6.81 -14.45
N ARG A 139 6.86 6.77 -15.38
CA ARG A 139 5.78 7.75 -15.43
C ARG A 139 4.88 7.66 -14.20
N GLN A 140 4.50 6.46 -13.77
CA GLN A 140 3.70 6.26 -12.56
C GLN A 140 4.45 6.74 -11.30
N ALA A 141 5.72 6.40 -11.15
CA ALA A 141 6.59 6.89 -10.07
C ALA A 141 6.64 8.42 -10.03
N ARG A 142 6.80 9.06 -11.21
CA ARG A 142 6.83 10.52 -11.32
C ARG A 142 5.50 11.16 -10.91
N LEU A 143 4.38 10.67 -11.42
CA LEU A 143 3.04 11.19 -11.09
C LEU A 143 2.77 11.09 -9.59
N LEU A 144 3.15 9.96 -8.99
CA LEU A 144 2.97 9.72 -7.56
C LEU A 144 3.85 10.65 -6.71
N LYS A 145 5.10 10.91 -7.14
CA LYS A 145 6.00 11.89 -6.50
C LYS A 145 5.46 13.33 -6.61
N GLU A 146 4.95 13.72 -7.77
CA GLU A 146 4.32 15.03 -7.99
C GLU A 146 3.10 15.21 -7.07
N TRP A 147 2.26 14.18 -6.98
CA TRP A 147 1.14 14.14 -6.05
C TRP A 147 1.61 14.29 -4.59
N ALA A 148 2.63 13.53 -4.16
CA ALA A 148 3.16 13.59 -2.79
C ALA A 148 3.64 14.99 -2.42
N MET A 149 4.37 15.65 -3.33
CA MET A 149 4.84 17.03 -3.14
C MET A 149 3.68 18.02 -3.05
N SER A 150 2.63 17.83 -3.85
CA SER A 150 1.42 18.67 -3.76
C SER A 150 0.68 18.43 -2.45
N PHE A 151 0.54 17.17 -2.03
CA PHE A 151 -0.14 16.79 -0.79
C PHE A 151 0.58 17.40 0.43
N ALA A 152 1.91 17.32 0.46
CA ALA A 152 2.73 17.91 1.52
C ALA A 152 2.65 19.45 1.59
N LYS A 153 2.37 20.14 0.47
CA LYS A 153 2.20 21.61 0.43
C LYS A 153 0.83 22.10 0.92
N VAL A 154 -0.20 21.25 0.80
CA VAL A 154 -1.59 21.59 1.15
C VAL A 154 -1.88 21.31 2.63
N CYS A 155 -1.05 20.51 3.29
CA CYS A 155 -1.16 20.15 4.71
C CYS A 155 -0.38 21.12 5.62
#